data_AF-A0A832B9G1-F1
#
_entry.id   AF-A0A832B9G1-F1
#
_cell.length_a   1.000
_cell.length_b   1.000
_cell.length_c   1.000
_cell.angle_alpha   90.00
_cell.angle_beta   90.00
_cell.angle_gamma   90.00
#
_symmetry.space_group_name_H-M   'P 1'
#
loop_
_entity.id
_entity.type
_entity.pdbx_description
1 polymer ?
#
loop_
_entity_poly.entity_id
_entity_poly.type
_entity_poly.pdbx_seq_one_letter_code
_entity_poly.pdbx_strand_id
1 'polypeptide(L)'
;MKEIQHASKKTSHVVDIPNLVELQLDSYRWFLEEGLKELFASFSPVTDYTNTTSISLVDFTLGEPKYTVDECRDRDMTFESPIKAKVQLVQANKEMIESEVYLGDLPLMTEKGTFIINGAERVVVSQLARSPGVYFKDELDFAGHMLFQATIIPSEGVWVEVETEPNDVVAVRVGQMRKFPIITLLRALNARRPDGEPFFPQACVPLEMSVAAAEEKLWIYKNIEVGQTRQSQRDYLLPMALAEPIVDQDTGEILAEANTRIVSTRDERERQEALLASAAGYSEERLISLEEIRERVGPNYTLKLVSPCETTQDIVRLFSRRIQIEEPTADALVGKRLCGDIRDPKSDKTLGRDFQKIDKSLANSIVKLGLPAVTVYECNPYIE
;
A
#
# COMPACT_ATOMS: atom_id res chain seq x y z
N MET A 1 -55.54 23.20 1.93
CA MET A 1 -56.70 22.69 2.70
C MET A 1 -56.34 21.26 3.13
N LYS A 2 -56.18 20.97 4.43
CA LYS A 2 -55.89 19.60 4.89
C LYS A 2 -57.22 18.88 5.11
N GLU A 3 -57.49 17.85 4.33
CA GLU A 3 -58.65 16.99 4.52
C GLU A 3 -58.38 16.05 5.71
N ILE A 4 -59.30 15.99 6.67
CA ILE A 4 -59.12 15.19 7.89
C ILE A 4 -59.44 13.73 7.55
N GLN A 5 -58.41 12.89 7.47
CA GLN A 5 -58.56 11.45 7.35
C GLN A 5 -58.53 10.79 8.73
N HIS A 6 -59.55 10.00 9.07
CA HIS A 6 -59.60 9.26 10.32
C HIS A 6 -58.65 8.05 10.28
N ALA A 7 -57.57 8.10 11.08
CA ALA A 7 -56.63 7.00 11.23
C ALA A 7 -57.07 6.04 12.36
N SER A 8 -57.11 4.73 12.09
CA SER A 8 -57.57 3.69 13.02
C SER A 8 -56.54 3.28 14.10
N LYS A 9 -55.27 3.72 14.01
CA LYS A 9 -54.18 3.26 14.90
C LYS A 9 -53.82 4.30 15.96
N LYS A 10 -53.82 3.89 17.23
CA LYS A 10 -53.42 4.66 18.42
C LYS A 10 -51.91 4.55 18.73
N THR A 11 -51.05 4.69 17.73
CA THR A 11 -49.60 4.83 17.97
C THR A 11 -49.26 6.30 17.90
N SER A 12 -48.75 6.88 19.00
CA SER A 12 -48.31 8.28 19.03
C SER A 12 -47.17 8.48 18.04
N HIS A 13 -47.31 9.44 17.13
CA HIS A 13 -46.21 9.91 16.30
C HIS A 13 -45.19 10.61 17.20
N VAL A 14 -44.01 10.00 17.37
CA VAL A 14 -42.92 10.54 18.21
C VAL A 14 -42.08 11.55 17.43
N VAL A 15 -42.04 11.42 16.10
CA VAL A 15 -41.30 12.30 15.19
C VAL A 15 -42.15 12.58 13.96
N ASP A 16 -42.12 13.81 13.48
CA ASP A 16 -42.77 14.22 12.24
C ASP A 16 -42.07 13.61 11.01
N ILE A 17 -42.80 13.48 9.90
CA ILE A 17 -42.22 13.00 8.64
C ILE A 17 -41.27 14.09 8.12
N PRO A 18 -39.98 13.79 7.89
CA PRO A 18 -39.02 14.76 7.39
C PRO A 18 -39.33 15.14 5.94
N ASN A 19 -38.66 16.18 5.44
CA ASN A 19 -38.76 16.52 4.03
C ASN A 19 -38.10 15.41 3.19
N LEU A 20 -38.89 14.73 2.36
CA LEU A 20 -38.42 13.56 1.59
C LEU A 20 -37.41 13.91 0.49
N VAL A 21 -37.23 15.20 0.19
CA VAL A 21 -36.26 15.72 -0.79
C VAL A 21 -35.07 16.41 -0.11
N GLU A 22 -35.07 16.48 1.23
CA GLU A 22 -34.03 17.13 2.03
C GLU A 22 -32.63 16.62 1.70
N LEU A 23 -32.48 15.31 1.50
CA LEU A 23 -31.21 14.70 1.10
C LEU A 23 -30.60 15.35 -0.15
N GLN A 24 -31.40 15.62 -1.18
CA GLN A 24 -30.93 16.20 -2.44
C GLN A 24 -30.57 17.69 -2.24
N LEU A 25 -31.44 18.42 -1.56
CA LEU A 25 -31.26 19.85 -1.29
C LEU A 25 -30.03 20.11 -0.43
N ASP A 26 -29.87 19.35 0.65
CA ASP A 26 -28.76 19.48 1.58
C ASP A 26 -27.43 19.09 0.92
N SER A 27 -27.41 18.00 0.14
CA SER A 27 -26.20 17.57 -0.57
C SER A 27 -25.74 18.62 -1.58
N TYR A 28 -26.66 19.25 -2.31
CA TYR A 28 -26.32 20.26 -3.30
C TYR A 28 -25.94 21.60 -2.66
N ARG A 29 -26.62 21.99 -1.56
CA ARG A 29 -26.22 23.16 -0.76
C ARG A 29 -24.80 22.99 -0.24
N TRP A 30 -24.48 21.83 0.35
CA TRP A 30 -23.13 21.52 0.81
C TRP A 30 -22.10 21.60 -0.33
N PHE A 31 -22.42 21.05 -1.50
CA PHE A 31 -21.55 21.13 -2.67
C PHE A 31 -21.20 22.58 -3.05
N LEU A 32 -22.20 23.48 -3.04
CA LEU A 32 -21.99 24.90 -3.35
C LEU A 32 -21.26 25.66 -2.25
N GLU A 33 -21.51 25.37 -0.97
CA GLU A 33 -20.97 26.15 0.16
C GLU A 33 -19.57 25.70 0.59
N GLU A 34 -19.32 24.38 0.57
CA GLU A 34 -18.11 23.73 1.10
C GLU A 34 -17.41 22.91 0.03
N GLY A 35 -18.13 22.05 -0.70
CA GLY A 35 -17.54 21.07 -1.62
C GLY A 35 -16.71 21.70 -2.74
N LEU A 36 -17.15 22.81 -3.35
CA LEU A 36 -16.37 23.54 -4.35
C LEU A 36 -15.08 24.14 -3.78
N LYS A 37 -15.09 24.59 -2.52
CA LYS A 37 -13.88 25.12 -1.84
C LYS A 37 -12.89 24.00 -1.56
N GLU A 38 -13.37 22.87 -1.03
CA GLU A 38 -12.55 21.69 -0.80
C GLU A 38 -11.92 21.18 -2.12
N LEU A 39 -12.72 21.14 -3.19
CA LEU A 39 -12.25 20.76 -4.52
C LEU A 39 -11.13 21.71 -5.00
N PHE A 40 -11.31 23.03 -4.95
CA PHE A 40 -10.27 23.97 -5.38
C PHE A 40 -9.02 23.90 -4.50
N ALA A 41 -9.18 23.69 -3.19
CA ALA A 41 -8.05 23.52 -2.29
C ALA A 41 -7.25 22.23 -2.56
N SER A 42 -7.89 21.16 -3.06
CA SER A 42 -7.24 19.87 -3.27
C SER A 42 -6.10 19.88 -4.31
N PHE A 43 -6.17 20.78 -5.30
CA PHE A 43 -5.17 20.87 -6.37
C PHE A 43 -4.43 22.22 -6.41
N SER A 44 -4.76 23.14 -5.51
CA SER A 44 -4.16 24.48 -5.47
C SER A 44 -3.10 24.58 -4.36
N PRO A 45 -1.93 25.20 -4.60
CA PRO A 45 -1.51 25.85 -5.85
C PRO A 45 -1.03 24.85 -6.91
N VAL A 46 -1.26 25.19 -8.18
CA VAL A 46 -0.66 24.47 -9.31
C VAL A 46 0.67 25.14 -9.63
N THR A 47 1.77 24.40 -9.49
CA THR A 47 3.13 24.89 -9.78
C THR A 47 3.64 24.35 -11.10
N ASP A 48 4.52 25.11 -11.75
CA ASP A 48 5.25 24.62 -12.90
C ASP A 48 6.40 23.69 -12.48
N TYR A 49 6.96 22.95 -13.44
CA TYR A 49 8.05 22.00 -13.17
C TYR A 49 9.32 22.64 -12.59
N THR A 50 9.50 23.96 -12.76
CA THR A 50 10.65 24.69 -12.19
C THR A 50 10.37 25.29 -10.82
N ASN A 51 9.14 25.19 -10.29
CA ASN A 51 8.66 25.85 -9.08
C ASN A 51 8.91 27.37 -9.06
N THR A 52 8.97 28.02 -10.24
CA THR A 52 9.16 29.48 -10.35
C THR A 52 7.84 30.21 -10.57
N THR A 53 6.82 29.52 -11.07
CA THR A 53 5.50 30.06 -11.37
C THR A 53 4.43 29.18 -10.72
N SER A 54 3.49 29.82 -10.03
CA SER A 54 2.37 29.13 -9.39
C SER A 54 1.06 29.86 -9.62
N ILE A 55 -0.02 29.08 -9.76
CA ILE A 55 -1.39 29.56 -9.90
C ILE A 55 -2.20 29.05 -8.71
N SER A 56 -2.81 29.98 -7.98
CA SER A 56 -3.68 29.69 -6.84
C SER A 56 -5.11 30.07 -7.14
N LEU A 57 -6.06 29.18 -6.84
CA LEU A 57 -7.49 29.52 -6.83
C LEU A 57 -7.85 29.90 -5.40
N VAL A 58 -8.18 31.18 -5.19
CA VAL A 58 -8.36 31.74 -3.84
C VAL A 58 -9.81 31.65 -3.41
N ASP A 59 -10.72 31.98 -4.33
CA ASP A 59 -12.15 32.06 -4.06
C ASP A 59 -12.94 31.87 -5.35
N PHE A 60 -14.25 31.72 -5.25
CA PHE A 60 -15.14 31.71 -6.40
C PHE A 60 -16.44 32.45 -6.11
N THR A 61 -17.06 32.93 -7.18
CA THR A 61 -18.36 33.57 -7.17
C THR A 61 -19.29 32.87 -8.15
N LEU A 62 -20.53 32.67 -7.73
CA LEU A 62 -21.61 32.24 -8.61
C LEU A 62 -22.41 33.48 -9.01
N GLY A 63 -22.56 33.69 -10.31
CA GLY A 63 -23.39 34.77 -10.82
C GLY A 63 -24.89 34.49 -10.72
N GLU A 64 -25.70 35.37 -11.27
CA GLU A 64 -27.13 35.13 -11.38
C GLU A 64 -27.45 34.21 -12.57
N PRO A 65 -28.44 33.31 -12.45
CA PRO A 65 -28.92 32.53 -13.58
C PRO A 65 -29.45 33.44 -14.69
N LYS A 66 -29.12 33.12 -15.95
CA LYS A 66 -29.50 33.94 -17.12
C LYS A 66 -31.01 33.92 -17.39
N TYR A 67 -31.68 32.83 -17.03
CA TYR A 67 -33.10 32.58 -17.27
C TYR A 67 -33.74 31.92 -16.07
N THR A 68 -35.05 32.08 -15.94
CA THR A 68 -35.85 31.39 -14.93
C THR A 68 -36.08 29.92 -15.29
N VAL A 69 -36.47 29.10 -14.31
CA VAL A 69 -36.75 27.67 -14.50
C VAL A 69 -37.79 27.43 -15.60
N ASP A 70 -38.84 28.24 -15.67
CA ASP A 70 -39.90 28.09 -16.67
C ASP A 70 -39.45 28.50 -18.07
N GLU A 71 -38.66 29.57 -18.18
CA GLU A 71 -38.05 29.95 -19.47
C GLU A 71 -37.09 28.87 -20.00
N CYS A 72 -36.33 28.23 -19.11
CA CYS A 72 -35.46 27.12 -19.48
C CYS A 72 -36.25 25.92 -20.01
N ARG A 73 -37.42 25.61 -19.44
CA ARG A 73 -38.32 24.56 -19.93
C ARG A 73 -38.89 24.91 -21.31
N ASP A 74 -39.38 26.14 -21.48
CA ASP A 74 -40.06 26.56 -22.72
C ASP A 74 -39.10 26.72 -23.91
N ARG A 75 -37.83 27.00 -23.64
CA ARG A 75 -36.80 27.28 -24.66
C ARG A 75 -35.78 26.16 -24.85
N ASP A 76 -36.02 25.00 -24.25
CA ASP A 76 -35.09 23.86 -24.29
C ASP A 76 -33.67 24.22 -23.79
N MET A 77 -33.56 25.07 -22.77
CA MET A 77 -32.29 25.53 -22.19
C MET A 77 -31.98 24.85 -20.85
N THR A 78 -30.73 24.95 -20.39
CA THR A 78 -30.31 24.48 -19.06
C THR A 78 -30.46 25.61 -18.04
N PHE A 79 -30.96 25.28 -16.85
CA PHE A 79 -31.01 26.22 -15.73
C PHE A 79 -29.66 26.21 -15.00
N GLU A 80 -28.86 27.25 -15.19
CA GLU A 80 -27.46 27.32 -14.79
C GLU A 80 -27.02 28.75 -14.45
N SER A 81 -25.95 28.85 -13.67
CA SER A 81 -25.31 30.12 -13.28
C SER A 81 -23.83 30.13 -13.66
N PRO A 82 -23.29 31.26 -14.15
CA PRO A 82 -21.87 31.38 -14.46
C PRO A 82 -21.04 31.31 -13.17
N ILE A 83 -20.09 30.37 -13.10
CA ILE A 83 -19.09 30.29 -12.05
C ILE A 83 -17.81 31.01 -12.48
N LYS A 84 -17.31 31.87 -11.60
CA LYS A 84 -16.04 32.56 -11.78
C LYS A 84 -15.12 32.28 -10.60
N ALA A 85 -13.84 32.05 -10.85
CA ALA A 85 -12.84 31.90 -9.81
C ALA A 85 -11.92 33.12 -9.76
N LYS A 86 -11.59 33.55 -8.54
CA LYS A 86 -10.52 34.49 -8.29
C LYS A 86 -9.19 33.73 -8.28
N VAL A 87 -8.35 34.04 -9.26
CA VAL A 87 -7.07 33.37 -9.49
C VAL A 87 -5.92 34.33 -9.19
N GLN A 88 -4.91 33.82 -8.48
CA GLN A 88 -3.66 34.51 -8.20
C GLN A 88 -2.53 33.82 -8.97
N LEU A 89 -1.83 34.58 -9.82
CA LEU A 89 -0.60 34.14 -10.48
C LEU A 89 0.60 34.76 -9.74
N VAL A 90 1.49 33.91 -9.24
CA VAL A 90 2.75 34.30 -8.61
C VAL A 90 3.91 33.84 -9.47
N GLN A 91 4.82 34.76 -9.81
CA GLN A 91 6.08 34.46 -10.51
C GLN A 91 7.23 34.98 -9.66
N ALA A 92 8.29 34.19 -9.47
CA ALA A 92 9.40 34.49 -8.55
C ALA A 92 10.03 35.90 -8.70
N ASN A 93 9.96 36.49 -9.90
CA ASN A 93 10.56 37.79 -10.21
C ASN A 93 9.54 38.85 -10.67
N LYS A 94 8.23 38.65 -10.46
CA LYS A 94 7.20 39.63 -10.83
C LYS A 94 6.18 39.84 -9.71
N GLU A 95 5.42 40.91 -9.84
CA GLU A 95 4.30 41.20 -8.96
C GLU A 95 3.20 40.13 -9.12
N MET A 96 2.51 39.86 -8.00
CA MET A 96 1.35 38.98 -7.97
C MET A 96 0.23 39.58 -8.82
N ILE A 97 -0.30 38.79 -9.76
CA ILE A 97 -1.41 39.20 -10.62
C ILE A 97 -2.67 38.51 -10.13
N GLU A 98 -3.67 39.30 -9.72
CA GLU A 98 -5.02 38.80 -9.42
C GLU A 98 -5.92 39.01 -10.63
N SER A 99 -6.69 37.98 -11.01
CA SER A 99 -7.69 38.08 -12.06
C SER A 99 -8.91 37.22 -11.72
N GLU A 100 -10.08 37.66 -12.16
CA GLU A 100 -11.30 36.85 -12.12
C GLU A 100 -11.42 36.09 -13.45
N VAL A 101 -11.53 34.77 -13.38
CA VAL A 101 -11.57 33.88 -14.55
C VAL A 101 -12.91 33.16 -14.58
N TYR A 102 -13.59 33.21 -15.71
CA TYR A 102 -14.79 32.43 -15.96
C TYR A 102 -14.45 30.94 -16.13
N LEU A 103 -15.01 30.08 -15.27
CA LEU A 103 -14.77 28.64 -15.32
C LEU A 103 -15.81 27.88 -16.15
N GLY A 104 -17.01 28.45 -16.32
CA GLY A 104 -18.11 27.80 -17.03
C GLY A 104 -19.46 28.17 -16.43
N ASP A 105 -20.52 27.55 -16.94
CA ASP A 105 -21.87 27.63 -16.38
C ASP A 105 -22.12 26.35 -15.54
N LEU A 106 -22.58 26.52 -14.30
CA LEU A 106 -22.88 25.44 -13.35
C LEU A 106 -24.41 25.23 -13.28
N PRO A 107 -24.92 24.03 -13.62
CA PRO A 107 -26.35 23.73 -13.48
C PRO A 107 -26.82 23.89 -12.04
N LEU A 108 -27.94 24.58 -11.85
CA LEU A 108 -28.53 24.87 -10.54
C LEU A 108 -29.69 23.92 -10.23
N MET A 109 -29.79 23.51 -8.97
CA MET A 109 -30.89 22.72 -8.47
C MET A 109 -32.12 23.60 -8.22
N THR A 110 -33.30 23.14 -8.63
CA THR A 110 -34.58 23.79 -8.32
C THR A 110 -35.00 23.49 -6.88
N GLU A 111 -35.98 24.24 -6.36
CA GLU A 111 -36.58 23.98 -5.04
C GLU A 111 -37.19 22.57 -4.87
N LYS A 112 -37.44 21.87 -5.99
CA LYS A 112 -37.98 20.51 -6.02
C LYS A 112 -36.89 19.43 -5.95
N GLY A 113 -35.61 19.80 -5.84
CA GLY A 113 -34.50 18.85 -5.86
C GLY A 113 -34.19 18.27 -7.25
N THR A 114 -34.57 18.97 -8.31
CA THR A 114 -34.40 18.57 -9.71
C THR A 114 -33.51 19.56 -10.45
N PHE A 115 -33.02 19.18 -11.64
CA PHE A 115 -32.27 20.04 -12.56
C PHE A 115 -33.00 20.18 -13.88
N ILE A 116 -32.96 21.34 -14.51
CA ILE A 116 -33.41 21.51 -15.90
C ILE A 116 -32.20 21.45 -16.81
N ILE A 117 -32.11 20.40 -17.63
CA ILE A 117 -31.01 20.18 -18.59
C ILE A 117 -31.61 20.08 -19.98
N ASN A 118 -31.30 21.08 -20.84
CA ASN A 118 -31.86 21.19 -22.19
C ASN A 118 -33.40 21.10 -22.20
N GLY A 119 -34.07 21.90 -21.37
CA GLY A 119 -35.54 21.92 -21.21
C GLY A 119 -36.14 20.78 -20.41
N ALA A 120 -35.43 19.66 -20.29
CA ALA A 120 -35.93 18.47 -19.61
C ALA A 120 -35.58 18.48 -18.11
N GLU A 121 -36.56 18.13 -17.28
CA GLU A 121 -36.37 17.97 -15.84
C GLU A 121 -35.70 16.62 -15.54
N ARG A 122 -34.59 16.66 -14.79
CA ARG A 122 -33.74 15.52 -14.43
C ARG A 122 -33.51 15.47 -12.94
N VAL A 123 -33.23 14.27 -12.44
CA VAL A 123 -32.89 14.01 -11.03
C VAL A 123 -31.57 13.26 -10.97
N VAL A 124 -30.72 13.66 -10.03
CA VAL A 124 -29.49 12.92 -9.69
C VAL A 124 -29.86 11.85 -8.66
N VAL A 125 -29.61 10.59 -9.00
CA VAL A 125 -29.92 9.46 -8.11
C VAL A 125 -28.71 9.18 -7.22
N SER A 126 -28.93 9.11 -5.91
CA SER A 126 -27.90 8.73 -4.95
C SER A 126 -27.41 7.31 -5.25
N GLN A 127 -26.10 7.16 -5.47
CA GLN A 127 -25.48 5.88 -5.71
C GLN A 127 -24.95 5.29 -4.41
N LEU A 128 -25.08 3.98 -4.25
CA LEU A 128 -24.44 3.24 -3.17
C LEU A 128 -23.12 2.65 -3.68
N ALA A 129 -22.01 3.13 -3.12
CA ALA A 129 -20.67 2.62 -3.39
C ALA A 129 -20.05 2.04 -2.12
N ARG A 130 -19.04 1.18 -2.29
CA ARG A 130 -18.23 0.71 -1.16
C ARG A 130 -17.44 1.87 -0.59
N SER A 131 -17.45 2.02 0.74
CA SER A 131 -16.60 3.02 1.39
C SER A 131 -15.12 2.64 1.22
N PRO A 132 -14.22 3.62 1.13
CA PRO A 132 -12.78 3.36 1.28
C PRO A 132 -12.50 2.62 2.59
N GLY A 133 -11.56 1.69 2.56
CA GLY A 133 -11.23 0.86 3.72
C GLY A 133 -10.65 -0.50 3.35
N VAL A 134 -10.54 -1.36 4.36
CA VAL A 134 -10.04 -2.74 4.21
C VAL A 134 -11.19 -3.70 4.41
N TYR A 135 -11.44 -4.53 3.40
CA TYR A 135 -12.48 -5.55 3.40
C TYR A 135 -11.85 -6.92 3.48
N PHE A 136 -12.39 -7.78 4.35
CA PHE A 136 -11.93 -9.16 4.49
C PHE A 136 -13.01 -10.11 3.98
N LYS A 137 -12.58 -11.18 3.31
CA LYS A 137 -13.44 -12.26 2.81
C LYS A 137 -12.75 -13.59 3.03
N ASP A 138 -13.51 -14.60 3.43
CA ASP A 138 -13.12 -16.01 3.43
C ASP A 138 -13.90 -16.79 2.37
N GLU A 139 -13.26 -17.78 1.75
CA GLU A 139 -13.85 -18.63 0.72
C GLU A 139 -13.30 -20.05 0.81
N LEU A 140 -14.17 -21.06 0.66
CA LEU A 140 -13.76 -22.45 0.67
C LEU A 140 -13.46 -22.90 -0.76
N ASP A 141 -12.21 -23.31 -1.02
CA ASP A 141 -11.82 -23.88 -2.31
C ASP A 141 -12.47 -25.25 -2.54
N PHE A 142 -12.51 -25.73 -3.78
CA PHE A 142 -13.03 -27.04 -4.17
C PHE A 142 -12.33 -28.20 -3.45
N ALA A 143 -11.08 -28.03 -3.02
CA ALA A 143 -10.34 -28.99 -2.22
C ALA A 143 -10.72 -28.99 -0.72
N GLY A 144 -11.57 -28.06 -0.28
CA GLY A 144 -11.96 -27.89 1.11
C GLY A 144 -11.03 -26.99 1.94
N HIS A 145 -10.06 -26.33 1.30
CA HIS A 145 -9.17 -25.38 1.96
C HIS A 145 -9.86 -24.02 2.15
N MET A 146 -9.71 -23.41 3.31
CA MET A 146 -10.18 -22.05 3.55
C MET A 146 -9.15 -21.07 2.99
N LEU A 147 -9.59 -20.19 2.10
CA LEU A 147 -8.79 -19.11 1.52
C LEU A 147 -9.26 -17.77 2.08
N PHE A 148 -8.32 -16.91 2.44
CA PHE A 148 -8.58 -15.57 2.94
C PHE A 148 -8.17 -14.53 1.91
N GLN A 149 -8.96 -13.46 1.82
CA GLN A 149 -8.71 -12.32 0.97
C GLN A 149 -8.89 -11.02 1.76
N ALA A 150 -7.98 -10.08 1.54
CA ALA A 150 -8.07 -8.70 2.00
C ALA A 150 -8.03 -7.75 0.80
N THR A 151 -9.04 -6.90 0.66
CA THR A 151 -9.12 -5.87 -0.39
C THR A 151 -9.00 -4.49 0.25
N ILE A 152 -7.96 -3.76 -0.14
CA ILE A 152 -7.69 -2.39 0.27
C ILE A 152 -8.24 -1.47 -0.83
N ILE A 153 -9.31 -0.75 -0.49
CA ILE A 153 -9.97 0.22 -1.37
C ILE A 153 -9.59 1.62 -0.90
N PRO A 154 -8.73 2.34 -1.63
CA PRO A 154 -8.40 3.72 -1.28
C PRO A 154 -9.56 4.68 -1.64
N SER A 155 -9.55 5.89 -1.08
CA SER A 155 -10.46 6.96 -1.51
C SER A 155 -10.18 7.37 -2.95
N GLU A 156 -8.90 7.39 -3.33
CA GLU A 156 -8.43 7.68 -4.68
C GLU A 156 -7.26 6.74 -5.03
N GLY A 157 -7.20 6.32 -6.30
CA GLY A 157 -6.08 5.54 -6.82
C GLY A 157 -6.34 4.04 -6.92
N VAL A 158 -5.25 3.27 -6.84
CA VAL A 158 -5.21 1.87 -7.25
C VAL A 158 -5.52 0.94 -6.09
N TRP A 159 -6.40 -0.04 -6.32
CA TRP A 159 -6.76 -1.05 -5.32
C TRP A 159 -5.60 -2.03 -5.10
N VAL A 160 -5.47 -2.51 -3.86
CA VAL A 160 -4.52 -3.57 -3.51
C VAL A 160 -5.31 -4.75 -2.96
N GLU A 161 -5.12 -5.92 -3.55
CA GLU A 161 -5.77 -7.16 -3.14
C GLU A 161 -4.69 -8.13 -2.67
N VAL A 162 -4.85 -8.66 -1.47
CA VAL A 162 -4.02 -9.72 -0.89
C VAL A 162 -4.88 -10.95 -0.72
N GLU A 163 -4.37 -12.12 -1.09
CA GLU A 163 -5.10 -13.38 -0.96
C GLU A 163 -4.16 -14.55 -0.69
N THR A 164 -4.67 -15.58 -0.02
CA THR A 164 -4.02 -16.88 0.11
C THR A 164 -4.44 -17.77 -1.06
N GLU A 165 -3.47 -18.36 -1.75
CA GLU A 165 -3.71 -19.34 -2.82
C GLU A 165 -3.74 -20.79 -2.26
N PRO A 166 -4.32 -21.77 -2.99
CA PRO A 166 -4.42 -23.17 -2.53
C PRO A 166 -3.08 -23.90 -2.28
N ASN A 167 -1.97 -23.31 -2.72
CA ASN A 167 -0.59 -23.77 -2.52
C ASN A 167 0.07 -23.12 -1.30
N ASP A 168 -0.71 -22.50 -0.41
CA ASP A 168 -0.28 -21.76 0.79
C ASP A 168 0.63 -20.55 0.47
N VAL A 169 0.55 -20.00 -0.74
CA VAL A 169 1.26 -18.77 -1.12
C VAL A 169 0.36 -17.57 -0.87
N VAL A 170 0.89 -16.57 -0.17
CA VAL A 170 0.24 -15.26 -0.07
C VAL A 170 0.59 -14.43 -1.29
N ALA A 171 -0.39 -14.19 -2.15
CA ALA A 171 -0.27 -13.41 -3.36
C ALA A 171 -0.85 -12.00 -3.15
N VAL A 172 -0.30 -11.04 -3.88
CA VAL A 172 -0.80 -9.68 -3.95
C VAL A 172 -1.01 -9.26 -5.40
N ARG A 173 -2.04 -8.45 -5.62
CA ARG A 173 -2.36 -7.79 -6.88
C ARG A 173 -2.49 -6.30 -6.62
N VAL A 174 -1.79 -5.50 -7.41
CA VAL A 174 -1.90 -4.03 -7.39
C VAL A 174 -2.59 -3.60 -8.69
N GLY A 175 -3.81 -3.09 -8.58
CA GLY A 175 -4.63 -2.67 -9.71
C GLY A 175 -4.99 -3.81 -10.66
N GLN A 176 -4.82 -3.57 -11.96
CA GLN A 176 -5.12 -4.54 -13.02
C GLN A 176 -3.92 -5.44 -13.38
N MET A 177 -2.88 -5.46 -12.55
CA MET A 177 -1.68 -6.27 -12.79
C MET A 177 -1.92 -7.76 -12.47
N ARG A 178 -0.98 -8.62 -12.89
CA ARG A 178 -0.97 -10.03 -12.49
C ARG A 178 -0.66 -10.16 -11.00
N LYS A 179 -1.14 -11.25 -10.39
CA LYS A 179 -0.76 -11.62 -9.03
C LYS A 179 0.73 -11.91 -8.97
N PHE A 180 1.36 -11.52 -7.87
CA PHE A 180 2.74 -11.84 -7.56
C PHE A 180 2.89 -12.10 -6.05
N PRO A 181 3.93 -12.79 -5.59
CA PRO A 181 4.11 -13.07 -4.17
C PRO A 181 4.18 -11.80 -3.31
N ILE A 182 3.49 -11.78 -2.16
CA ILE A 182 3.46 -10.60 -1.27
C ILE A 182 4.86 -10.15 -0.83
N ILE A 183 5.81 -11.08 -0.73
CA ILE A 183 7.21 -10.81 -0.43
C ILE A 183 7.84 -9.79 -1.38
N THR A 184 7.45 -9.78 -2.66
CA THR A 184 7.98 -8.82 -3.64
C THR A 184 7.50 -7.41 -3.32
N LEU A 185 6.24 -7.26 -2.89
CA LEU A 185 5.72 -5.95 -2.46
C LEU A 185 6.42 -5.49 -1.18
N LEU A 186 6.58 -6.37 -0.20
CA LEU A 186 7.25 -6.04 1.07
C LEU A 186 8.71 -5.62 0.85
N ARG A 187 9.44 -6.31 -0.03
CA ARG A 187 10.80 -5.93 -0.46
C ARG A 187 10.82 -4.55 -1.10
N ALA A 188 9.89 -4.28 -2.01
CA ALA A 188 9.80 -2.98 -2.69
C ALA A 188 9.48 -1.82 -1.72
N LEU A 189 8.61 -2.05 -0.74
CA LEU A 189 8.30 -1.07 0.30
C LEU A 189 9.52 -0.78 1.19
N ASN A 190 10.30 -1.80 1.51
CA ASN A 190 11.51 -1.63 2.32
C ASN A 190 12.64 -0.91 1.59
N ALA A 191 12.83 -1.20 0.30
CA ALA A 191 13.83 -0.55 -0.54
C ALA A 191 13.57 0.96 -0.76
N ARG A 192 12.45 1.52 -0.30
CA ARG A 192 12.10 2.92 -0.51
C ARG A 192 12.24 3.81 0.74
N ARG A 193 12.74 3.29 1.85
CA ARG A 193 12.87 4.08 3.09
C ARG A 193 14.10 5.00 3.08
N PRO A 194 13.93 6.32 3.31
CA PRO A 194 15.03 7.28 3.36
C PRO A 194 15.96 7.10 4.57
N ASP A 195 15.44 6.58 5.69
CA ASP A 195 16.19 6.42 6.95
C ASP A 195 17.03 5.14 7.01
N GLY A 196 16.99 4.29 5.97
CA GLY A 196 17.76 3.04 5.91
C GLY A 196 17.30 1.93 6.86
N GLU A 197 16.48 2.27 7.86
CA GLU A 197 15.91 1.32 8.82
C GLU A 197 14.85 0.44 8.16
N PRO A 198 14.92 -0.89 8.31
CA PRO A 198 13.92 -1.77 7.73
C PRO A 198 12.54 -1.55 8.36
N PHE A 199 11.47 -1.59 7.55
CA PHE A 199 10.08 -1.61 8.06
C PHE A 199 9.83 -2.75 9.04
N PHE A 200 10.59 -3.83 8.86
CA PHE A 200 10.42 -5.11 9.53
C PHE A 200 11.78 -5.64 10.05
N PRO A 201 12.40 -5.01 11.07
CA PRO A 201 13.73 -5.39 11.54
C PRO A 201 13.83 -6.86 11.96
N GLN A 202 12.71 -7.43 12.45
CA GLN A 202 12.65 -8.81 12.93
C GLN A 202 12.62 -9.86 11.80
N ALA A 203 12.39 -9.45 10.54
CA ALA A 203 12.54 -10.30 9.35
C ALA A 203 13.89 -10.17 8.66
N CYS A 204 14.76 -9.28 9.15
CA CYS A 204 16.08 -9.10 8.57
C CYS A 204 17.06 -10.10 9.20
N VAL A 205 16.85 -11.40 8.95
CA VAL A 205 17.84 -12.41 9.33
C VAL A 205 19.04 -12.28 8.37
N PRO A 206 20.27 -12.09 8.89
CA PRO A 206 21.43 -11.95 8.04
C PRO A 206 21.67 -13.21 7.21
N LEU A 207 21.71 -13.04 5.90
CA LEU A 207 22.13 -14.04 4.93
C LEU A 207 23.64 -13.95 4.76
N GLU A 208 24.34 -15.05 5.04
CA GLU A 208 25.78 -15.13 4.86
C GLU A 208 26.12 -15.71 3.48
N MET A 209 26.90 -14.98 2.70
CA MET A 209 27.42 -15.48 1.42
C MET A 209 28.74 -14.82 1.05
N SER A 210 29.57 -15.49 0.26
CA SER A 210 30.79 -14.86 -0.26
C SER A 210 30.48 -13.75 -1.27
N VAL A 211 31.38 -12.79 -1.43
CA VAL A 211 31.28 -11.74 -2.47
C VAL A 211 31.06 -12.35 -3.87
N ALA A 212 31.79 -13.42 -4.21
CA ALA A 212 31.60 -14.13 -5.48
C ALA A 212 30.18 -14.73 -5.62
N ALA A 213 29.63 -15.28 -4.53
CA ALA A 213 28.26 -15.80 -4.54
C ALA A 213 27.23 -14.66 -4.68
N ALA A 214 27.49 -13.49 -4.08
CA ALA A 214 26.64 -12.32 -4.23
C ALA A 214 26.60 -11.80 -5.68
N GLU A 215 27.77 -11.73 -6.35
CA GLU A 215 27.89 -11.35 -7.76
C GLU A 215 27.15 -12.28 -8.72
N GLU A 216 26.89 -13.52 -8.32
CA GLU A 216 26.17 -14.51 -9.13
C GLU A 216 24.68 -14.57 -8.77
N LYS A 217 24.34 -14.65 -7.47
CA LYS A 217 23.00 -15.01 -6.99
C LYS A 217 22.05 -13.84 -6.82
N LEU A 218 22.56 -12.61 -6.68
CA LEU A 218 21.70 -11.44 -6.46
C LEU A 218 21.07 -10.90 -7.75
N TRP A 219 21.41 -11.46 -8.91
CA TRP A 219 20.85 -11.00 -10.18
C TRP A 219 19.47 -11.61 -10.45
N ILE A 220 18.54 -10.76 -10.86
CA ILE A 220 17.31 -11.19 -11.51
C ILE A 220 17.55 -11.19 -13.01
N TYR A 221 17.19 -12.31 -13.65
CA TYR A 221 17.45 -12.55 -15.07
C TYR A 221 16.16 -12.41 -15.88
N LYS A 222 16.21 -11.68 -16.99
CA LYS A 222 15.16 -11.65 -17.99
C LYS A 222 15.43 -12.68 -19.08
N ASN A 223 14.39 -13.39 -19.48
CA ASN A 223 14.45 -14.27 -20.64
C ASN A 223 14.24 -13.43 -21.90
N ILE A 224 15.20 -13.48 -22.80
CA ILE A 224 15.18 -12.80 -24.10
C ILE A 224 15.16 -13.87 -25.18
N GLU A 225 14.22 -13.73 -26.12
CA GLU A 225 14.18 -14.57 -27.31
C GLU A 225 15.02 -13.90 -28.39
N VAL A 226 16.15 -14.53 -28.74
CA VAL A 226 17.03 -14.09 -29.82
C VAL A 226 16.95 -15.16 -30.92
N GLY A 227 16.12 -14.90 -31.93
CA GLY A 227 15.83 -15.87 -32.99
C GLY A 227 15.04 -17.07 -32.46
N GLN A 228 15.54 -18.30 -32.66
CA GLN A 228 14.94 -19.54 -32.13
C GLN A 228 15.47 -19.94 -30.74
N THR A 229 16.35 -19.13 -30.13
CA THR A 229 17.01 -19.49 -28.87
C THR A 229 16.56 -18.57 -27.75
N ARG A 230 16.18 -19.14 -26.60
CA ARG A 230 15.99 -18.39 -25.36
C ARG A 230 17.34 -18.19 -24.68
N GLN A 231 17.68 -16.94 -24.39
CA GLN A 231 18.87 -16.56 -23.62
C GLN A 231 18.44 -15.80 -22.36
N SER A 232 19.06 -16.09 -21.23
CA SER A 232 18.85 -15.34 -19.98
C SER A 232 19.88 -14.22 -19.88
N GLN A 233 19.43 -12.96 -19.78
CA GLN A 233 20.29 -11.80 -19.54
C GLN A 233 20.06 -11.27 -18.13
N ARG A 234 21.12 -10.82 -17.45
CA ARG A 234 21.01 -10.07 -16.20
C ARG A 234 20.16 -8.81 -16.44
N ASP A 235 19.14 -8.62 -15.62
CA ASP A 235 18.21 -7.49 -15.74
C ASP A 235 18.51 -6.43 -14.68
N TYR A 236 18.31 -6.77 -13.40
CA TYR A 236 18.60 -5.88 -12.28
C TYR A 236 19.13 -6.66 -11.08
N LEU A 237 19.94 -5.98 -10.26
CA LEU A 237 20.45 -6.53 -9.01
C LEU A 237 19.37 -6.41 -7.92
N LEU A 238 19.16 -7.47 -7.16
CA LEU A 238 18.26 -7.45 -6.01
C LEU A 238 18.85 -6.49 -4.95
N PRO A 239 18.08 -5.48 -4.51
CA PRO A 239 18.58 -4.53 -3.52
C PRO A 239 18.74 -5.22 -2.17
N MET A 240 19.99 -5.32 -1.71
CA MET A 240 20.37 -5.86 -0.40
C MET A 240 21.07 -4.77 0.41
N ALA A 241 20.99 -4.83 1.73
CA ALA A 241 21.78 -3.99 2.63
C ALA A 241 22.72 -4.83 3.48
N LEU A 242 23.79 -4.22 3.99
CA LEU A 242 24.70 -4.87 4.91
C LEU A 242 24.08 -5.01 6.30
N ALA A 243 24.14 -6.20 6.88
CA ALA A 243 23.74 -6.43 8.27
C ALA A 243 24.79 -5.90 9.26
N GLU A 244 26.06 -5.95 8.86
CA GLU A 244 27.22 -5.60 9.66
C GLU A 244 28.20 -4.80 8.77
N PRO A 245 29.05 -3.94 9.36
CA PRO A 245 30.04 -3.20 8.60
C PRO A 245 31.03 -4.14 7.89
N ILE A 246 31.46 -3.76 6.69
CA ILE A 246 32.58 -4.42 6.01
C ILE A 246 33.86 -3.77 6.51
N VAL A 247 34.71 -4.58 7.14
CA VAL A 247 36.05 -4.17 7.57
C VAL A 247 37.08 -4.87 6.72
N ASP A 248 37.98 -4.09 6.13
CA ASP A 248 39.17 -4.60 5.47
C ASP A 248 40.11 -5.21 6.52
N GLN A 249 40.41 -6.50 6.39
CA GLN A 249 41.20 -7.24 7.37
C GLN A 249 42.69 -6.85 7.36
N ASP A 250 43.19 -6.31 6.25
CA ASP A 250 44.59 -5.94 6.09
C ASP A 250 44.86 -4.52 6.62
N THR A 251 43.90 -3.60 6.42
CA THR A 251 44.04 -2.18 6.79
C THR A 251 43.30 -1.80 8.08
N GLY A 252 42.30 -2.59 8.49
CA GLY A 252 41.38 -2.27 9.58
C GLY A 252 40.38 -1.15 9.24
N GLU A 253 40.34 -0.71 7.98
CA GLU A 253 39.44 0.35 7.51
C GLU A 253 38.00 -0.18 7.36
N ILE A 254 37.02 0.60 7.84
CA ILE A 254 35.61 0.31 7.60
C ILE A 254 35.28 0.78 6.18
N LEU A 255 35.05 -0.16 5.27
CA LEU A 255 34.73 0.11 3.87
C LEU A 255 33.27 0.53 3.69
N ALA A 256 32.37 -0.05 4.49
CA ALA A 256 30.96 0.28 4.52
C ALA A 256 30.37 -0.01 5.89
N GLU A 257 29.47 0.84 6.34
CA GLU A 257 28.75 0.66 7.60
C GLU A 257 27.58 -0.32 7.44
N ALA A 258 27.02 -0.79 8.56
CA ALA A 258 25.73 -1.49 8.53
C ALA A 258 24.64 -0.62 7.86
N ASN A 259 23.65 -1.28 7.27
CA ASN A 259 22.58 -0.68 6.46
C ASN A 259 23.04 0.00 5.15
N THR A 260 24.32 -0.06 4.79
CA THR A 260 24.78 0.37 3.46
C THR A 260 24.21 -0.58 2.40
N ARG A 261 23.58 -0.02 1.35
CA ARG A 261 22.99 -0.76 0.25
C ARG A 261 24.04 -1.17 -0.78
N ILE A 262 23.84 -2.36 -1.34
CA ILE A 262 24.73 -2.93 -2.34
C ILE A 262 24.15 -2.72 -3.74
N VAL A 263 24.98 -2.20 -4.62
CA VAL A 263 24.71 -2.08 -6.07
C VAL A 263 25.70 -2.89 -6.88
N SER A 264 25.42 -3.08 -8.17
CA SER A 264 26.22 -4.01 -8.98
C SER A 264 27.57 -3.44 -9.36
N THR A 265 27.60 -2.21 -9.86
CA THR A 265 28.80 -1.55 -10.40
C THR A 265 28.97 -0.14 -9.86
N ARG A 266 30.17 0.42 -10.02
CA ARG A 266 30.45 1.84 -9.68
C ARG A 266 29.58 2.81 -10.48
N ASP A 267 29.42 2.57 -11.79
CA ASP A 267 28.59 3.39 -12.66
C ASP A 267 27.12 3.41 -12.20
N GLU A 268 26.59 2.27 -11.72
CA GLU A 268 25.24 2.21 -11.17
C GLU A 268 25.13 2.98 -9.86
N ARG A 269 26.14 2.88 -8.99
CA ARG A 269 26.24 3.67 -7.75
C ARG A 269 26.15 5.17 -8.05
N GLU A 270 27.01 5.67 -8.94
CA GLU A 270 27.06 7.09 -9.30
C GLU A 270 25.74 7.59 -9.89
N ARG A 271 25.08 6.79 -10.73
CA ARG A 271 23.76 7.12 -11.29
C ARG A 271 22.68 7.21 -10.21
N GLN A 272 22.66 6.26 -9.28
CA GLN A 272 21.68 6.25 -8.18
C GLN A 272 21.94 7.42 -7.21
N GLU A 273 23.19 7.69 -6.86
CA GLU A 273 23.57 8.84 -6.03
C GLU A 273 23.16 10.16 -6.68
N ALA A 274 23.35 10.32 -7.99
CA ALA A 274 22.90 11.51 -8.72
C ALA A 274 21.38 11.66 -8.73
N LEU A 275 20.65 10.54 -8.87
CA LEU A 275 19.19 10.53 -8.84
C LEU A 275 18.65 10.87 -7.45
N LEU A 276 19.25 10.31 -6.40
CA LEU A 276 18.93 10.59 -5.01
C LEU A 276 19.21 12.06 -4.65
N ALA A 277 20.33 12.62 -5.11
CA ALA A 277 20.68 14.03 -4.91
C ALA A 277 19.67 14.99 -5.56
N SER A 278 19.02 14.58 -6.65
CA SER A 278 17.99 15.37 -7.33
C SER A 278 16.60 15.28 -6.68
N ALA A 279 16.35 14.24 -5.87
CA ALA A 279 15.08 14.01 -5.20
C ALA A 279 15.05 14.72 -3.83
N ALA A 280 14.42 15.89 -3.77
CA ALA A 280 14.25 16.65 -2.54
C ALA A 280 13.58 15.79 -1.44
N GLY A 281 14.34 15.39 -0.41
CA GLY A 281 13.85 14.65 0.75
C GLY A 281 14.48 13.27 1.00
N TYR A 282 15.38 12.77 0.15
CA TYR A 282 16.14 11.55 0.44
C TYR A 282 17.50 11.90 1.06
N SER A 283 17.58 11.88 2.39
CA SER A 283 18.83 12.03 3.13
C SER A 283 19.57 10.69 3.21
N GLU A 284 20.85 10.69 2.80
CA GLU A 284 21.90 9.74 3.22
C GLU A 284 21.68 8.23 2.96
N GLU A 285 21.09 7.84 1.82
CA GLU A 285 21.25 6.44 1.38
C GLU A 285 22.73 6.17 1.06
N ARG A 286 23.37 5.31 1.86
CA ARG A 286 24.76 4.89 1.65
C ARG A 286 24.79 3.72 0.69
N LEU A 287 25.58 3.85 -0.37
CA LEU A 287 25.71 2.84 -1.41
C LEU A 287 27.17 2.36 -1.50
N ILE A 288 27.35 1.06 -1.76
CA ILE A 288 28.64 0.46 -2.08
C ILE A 288 28.45 -0.55 -3.22
N SER A 289 29.39 -0.60 -4.17
CA SER A 289 29.30 -1.57 -5.27
C SER A 289 29.98 -2.90 -4.93
N LEU A 290 29.47 -4.00 -5.49
CA LEU A 290 30.12 -5.31 -5.38
C LEU A 290 31.54 -5.31 -5.96
N GLU A 291 31.78 -4.52 -7.01
CA GLU A 291 33.10 -4.31 -7.60
C GLU A 291 34.11 -3.72 -6.59
N GLU A 292 33.71 -2.66 -5.88
CA GLU A 292 34.55 -2.03 -4.84
C GLU A 292 34.85 -2.99 -3.69
N ILE A 293 33.83 -3.73 -3.23
CA ILE A 293 34.00 -4.73 -2.17
C ILE A 293 34.99 -5.81 -2.63
N ARG A 294 34.79 -6.36 -3.83
CA ARG A 294 35.63 -7.44 -4.36
C ARG A 294 37.09 -7.01 -4.52
N GLU A 295 37.35 -5.79 -4.98
CA GLU A 295 38.72 -5.27 -5.14
C GLU A 295 39.44 -5.11 -3.80
N ARG A 296 38.71 -4.74 -2.74
CA ARG A 296 39.30 -4.40 -1.44
C ARG A 296 39.44 -5.61 -0.52
N VAL A 297 38.41 -6.45 -0.40
CA VAL A 297 38.39 -7.60 0.52
C VAL A 297 38.44 -8.97 -0.17
N GLY A 298 38.40 -8.99 -1.50
CA GLY A 298 38.48 -10.20 -2.29
C GLY A 298 37.16 -10.97 -2.44
N PRO A 299 37.11 -11.94 -3.38
CA PRO A 299 35.89 -12.67 -3.74
C PRO A 299 35.38 -13.65 -2.66
N ASN A 300 36.24 -14.03 -1.72
CA ASN A 300 35.93 -15.03 -0.68
C ASN A 300 35.47 -14.40 0.64
N TYR A 301 35.49 -13.06 0.75
CA TYR A 301 34.99 -12.38 1.94
C TYR A 301 33.51 -12.72 2.15
N THR A 302 33.12 -13.01 3.39
CA THR A 302 31.73 -13.36 3.72
C THR A 302 30.95 -12.10 4.03
N LEU A 303 30.01 -11.77 3.15
CA LEU A 303 29.05 -10.71 3.34
C LEU A 303 27.90 -11.22 4.21
N LYS A 304 27.51 -10.40 5.20
CA LYS A 304 26.25 -10.55 5.93
C LYS A 304 25.26 -9.56 5.36
N LEU A 305 24.31 -10.07 4.60
CA LEU A 305 23.32 -9.28 3.88
C LEU A 305 21.97 -9.39 4.55
N VAL A 306 21.23 -8.31 4.61
CA VAL A 306 19.83 -8.31 5.02
C VAL A 306 18.95 -7.91 3.85
N SER A 307 17.91 -8.71 3.64
CA SER A 307 16.76 -8.37 2.83
C SER A 307 15.52 -8.77 3.63
N PRO A 308 14.59 -7.85 3.89
CA PRO A 308 13.40 -8.21 4.62
C PRO A 308 12.49 -9.07 3.74
N CYS A 309 11.92 -10.10 4.37
CA CYS A 309 10.86 -10.92 3.79
C CYS A 309 11.31 -11.73 2.56
N GLU A 310 12.39 -12.51 2.67
CA GLU A 310 12.85 -13.35 1.56
C GLU A 310 11.99 -14.59 1.33
N THR A 311 11.52 -15.16 2.44
CA THR A 311 10.85 -16.45 2.46
C THR A 311 9.47 -16.35 3.11
N THR A 312 8.61 -17.34 2.85
CA THR A 312 7.36 -17.50 3.60
C THR A 312 7.61 -17.62 5.10
N GLN A 313 8.77 -18.14 5.52
CA GLN A 313 9.15 -18.21 6.93
C GLN A 313 9.34 -16.82 7.53
N ASP A 314 9.85 -15.86 6.77
CA ASP A 314 10.01 -14.48 7.25
C ASP A 314 8.65 -13.79 7.43
N ILE A 315 7.66 -14.10 6.59
CA ILE A 315 6.26 -13.67 6.81
C ILE A 315 5.76 -14.24 8.14
N VAL A 316 5.95 -15.53 8.37
CA VAL A 316 5.56 -16.17 9.64
C VAL A 316 6.28 -15.50 10.81
N ARG A 317 7.59 -15.23 10.72
CA ARG A 317 8.35 -14.54 11.78
C ARG A 317 7.79 -13.16 12.09
N LEU A 318 7.35 -12.40 11.08
CA LEU A 318 6.89 -11.03 11.26
C LEU A 318 5.53 -10.90 11.87
N PHE A 319 4.62 -11.76 11.43
CA PHE A 319 3.23 -11.63 11.76
C PHE A 319 2.75 -12.71 12.74
N SER A 320 3.68 -13.45 13.33
CA SER A 320 3.42 -14.38 14.43
C SER A 320 4.05 -13.87 15.71
N ARG A 321 3.40 -14.18 16.83
CA ARG A 321 3.97 -13.92 18.14
C ARG A 321 4.85 -15.09 18.54
N ARG A 322 6.11 -14.83 18.89
CA ARG A 322 6.97 -15.84 19.53
C ARG A 322 6.54 -15.97 20.99
N ILE A 323 6.04 -17.14 21.36
CA ILE A 323 5.62 -17.45 22.72
C ILE A 323 6.42 -18.63 23.28
N GLN A 324 6.75 -18.56 24.55
CA GLN A 324 7.36 -19.67 25.27
C GLN A 324 6.28 -20.31 26.13
N ILE A 325 6.03 -21.60 25.89
CA ILE A 325 5.05 -22.39 26.64
C ILE A 325 5.83 -23.20 27.67
N GLU A 326 5.66 -22.84 28.94
CA GLU A 326 6.15 -23.61 30.08
C GLU A 326 5.26 -24.84 30.28
N GLU A 327 5.86 -25.99 30.62
CA GLU A 327 5.16 -27.27 30.80
C GLU A 327 4.16 -27.57 29.66
N PRO A 328 4.65 -27.72 28.42
CA PRO A 328 3.80 -27.77 27.24
C PRO A 328 2.82 -28.95 27.30
N THR A 329 1.54 -28.65 27.09
CA THR A 329 0.48 -29.66 26.86
C THR A 329 0.22 -29.82 25.37
N ALA A 330 -0.32 -30.97 24.95
CA ALA A 330 -0.57 -31.23 23.54
C ALA A 330 -1.53 -30.20 22.93
N ASP A 331 -2.60 -29.85 23.64
CA ASP A 331 -3.60 -28.87 23.18
C ASP A 331 -3.02 -27.46 23.05
N ALA A 332 -2.08 -27.07 23.93
CA ALA A 332 -1.42 -25.76 23.85
C ALA A 332 -0.47 -25.64 22.65
N LEU A 333 0.02 -26.76 22.10
CA LEU A 333 0.96 -26.80 20.98
C LEU A 333 0.28 -26.92 19.62
N VAL A 334 -0.86 -27.61 19.53
CA VAL A 334 -1.55 -27.89 18.26
C VAL A 334 -1.94 -26.58 17.54
N GLY A 335 -1.64 -26.51 16.23
CA GLY A 335 -1.92 -25.34 15.41
C GLY A 335 -0.91 -24.19 15.58
N LYS A 336 0.14 -24.36 16.38
CA LYS A 336 1.29 -23.44 16.43
C LYS A 336 2.41 -23.98 15.54
N ARG A 337 3.41 -23.15 15.22
CA ARG A 337 4.60 -23.56 14.45
C ARG A 337 5.84 -23.62 15.34
N LEU A 338 6.74 -24.56 15.07
CA LEU A 338 8.00 -24.67 15.81
C LEU A 338 8.93 -23.48 15.54
N CYS A 339 9.65 -23.04 16.57
CA CYS A 339 10.63 -21.95 16.51
C CYS A 339 12.09 -22.45 16.43
N GLY A 340 12.26 -23.65 15.89
CA GLY A 340 13.53 -24.35 15.73
C GLY A 340 13.32 -25.85 15.57
N ASP A 341 14.35 -26.55 15.12
CA ASP A 341 14.34 -28.01 15.06
C ASP A 341 14.27 -28.60 16.48
N ILE A 342 13.31 -29.50 16.71
CA ILE A 342 13.26 -30.32 17.93
C ILE A 342 13.84 -31.69 17.59
N ARG A 343 14.86 -32.10 18.35
CA ARG A 343 15.50 -33.42 18.22
C ARG A 343 15.25 -34.26 19.45
N ASP A 344 15.11 -35.56 19.25
CA ASP A 344 15.06 -36.53 20.34
C ASP A 344 16.46 -36.67 20.97
N PRO A 345 16.63 -36.36 22.28
CA PRO A 345 17.92 -36.47 22.97
C PRO A 345 18.52 -37.88 22.94
N LYS A 346 17.70 -38.93 22.79
CA LYS A 346 18.15 -40.32 22.85
C LYS A 346 18.50 -40.90 21.49
N SER A 347 17.88 -40.43 20.42
CA SER A 347 18.04 -40.99 19.07
C SER A 347 18.67 -40.01 18.05
N ASP A 348 18.90 -38.75 18.44
CA ASP A 348 19.36 -37.63 17.59
C ASP A 348 18.54 -37.46 16.30
N LYS A 349 17.31 -37.99 16.26
CA LYS A 349 16.38 -37.82 15.15
C LYS A 349 15.60 -36.53 15.32
N THR A 350 15.50 -35.75 14.25
CA THR A 350 14.62 -34.58 14.18
C THR A 350 13.16 -35.02 14.27
N LEU A 351 12.49 -34.66 15.36
CA LEU A 351 11.07 -34.91 15.60
C LEU A 351 10.19 -33.89 14.88
N GLY A 352 10.61 -32.64 14.86
CA GLY A 352 9.95 -31.57 14.13
C GLY A 352 10.97 -30.55 13.64
N ARG A 353 10.74 -30.02 12.44
CA ARG A 353 11.62 -29.01 11.82
C ARG A 353 11.15 -27.60 12.18
N ASP A 354 12.06 -26.64 12.09
CA ASP A 354 11.73 -25.22 12.20
C ASP A 354 10.57 -24.84 11.26
N PHE A 355 9.66 -23.97 11.73
CA PHE A 355 8.40 -23.57 11.07
C PHE A 355 7.37 -24.65 10.78
N GLN A 356 7.62 -25.93 11.13
CA GLN A 356 6.63 -26.99 10.92
C GLN A 356 5.39 -26.73 11.78
N LYS A 357 4.20 -26.80 11.16
CA LYS A 357 2.92 -26.74 11.87
C LYS A 357 2.78 -27.97 12.77
N ILE A 358 2.44 -27.74 14.03
CA ILE A 358 2.33 -28.79 15.03
C ILE A 358 0.95 -29.44 14.91
N ASP A 359 0.92 -30.66 14.39
CA ASP A 359 -0.26 -31.51 14.40
C ASP A 359 -0.39 -32.25 15.75
N LYS A 360 -1.51 -32.96 15.94
CA LYS A 360 -1.75 -33.73 17.18
C LYS A 360 -0.68 -34.80 17.44
N SER A 361 -0.09 -35.38 16.40
CA SER A 361 0.91 -36.44 16.52
C SER A 361 2.24 -35.89 17.02
N LEU A 362 2.70 -34.79 16.42
CA LEU A 362 3.91 -34.07 16.76
C LEU A 362 3.79 -33.45 18.16
N ALA A 363 2.65 -32.84 18.50
CA ALA A 363 2.38 -32.32 19.84
C ALA A 363 2.59 -33.39 20.92
N ASN A 364 1.96 -34.56 20.78
CA ASN A 364 2.11 -35.67 21.71
C ASN A 364 3.56 -36.17 21.81
N SER A 365 4.30 -36.12 20.70
CA SER A 365 5.70 -36.53 20.67
C SER A 365 6.62 -35.53 21.39
N ILE A 366 6.36 -34.23 21.23
CA ILE A 366 7.07 -33.16 21.94
C ILE A 366 6.82 -33.24 23.45
N VAL A 367 5.57 -33.45 23.88
CA VAL A 367 5.20 -33.57 25.30
C VAL A 367 5.92 -34.76 25.95
N LYS A 368 6.07 -35.88 25.25
CA LYS A 368 6.81 -37.07 25.74
C LYS A 368 8.28 -36.82 26.02
N LEU A 369 8.89 -35.76 25.47
CA LEU A 369 10.27 -35.40 25.76
C LEU A 369 10.43 -34.79 27.17
N GLY A 370 9.34 -34.32 27.79
CA GLY A 370 9.38 -33.70 29.11
C GLY A 370 10.21 -32.41 29.16
N LEU A 371 10.18 -31.62 28.07
CA LEU A 371 10.90 -30.35 28.00
C LEU A 371 10.27 -29.34 28.97
N PRO A 372 11.08 -28.56 29.73
CA PRO A 372 10.57 -27.59 30.70
C PRO A 372 9.79 -26.45 30.03
N ALA A 373 10.21 -26.06 28.82
CA ALA A 373 9.50 -25.10 28.00
C ALA A 373 9.77 -25.37 26.51
N VAL A 374 8.82 -24.98 25.67
CA VAL A 374 8.95 -25.01 24.20
C VAL A 374 8.57 -23.66 23.64
N THR A 375 9.45 -23.10 22.81
CA THR A 375 9.20 -21.84 22.11
C THR A 375 8.56 -22.12 20.76
N VAL A 376 7.43 -21.48 20.49
CA VAL A 376 6.63 -21.65 19.28
C VAL A 376 6.21 -20.31 18.70
N TYR A 377 5.90 -20.31 17.41
CA TYR A 377 5.22 -19.21 16.73
C TYR A 377 3.71 -19.41 16.86
N GLU A 378 3.06 -18.49 17.55
CA GLU A 378 1.61 -18.29 17.50
C GLU A 378 1.29 -17.45 16.28
N CYS A 379 0.90 -18.13 15.20
CA CYS A 379 0.63 -17.51 13.92
C CYS A 379 -0.73 -16.82 13.94
N ASN A 380 -0.83 -15.68 13.28
CA ASN A 380 -2.11 -15.04 13.03
C ASN A 380 -2.99 -16.00 12.19
N PRO A 381 -4.26 -16.26 12.56
CA PRO A 381 -5.14 -17.16 11.81
C PRO A 381 -5.33 -16.80 10.34
N TYR A 382 -5.12 -15.54 9.96
CA TYR A 382 -5.20 -15.09 8.57
C TYR A 382 -3.90 -15.32 7.77
N ILE A 383 -2.87 -15.86 8.42
CA ILE A 383 -1.53 -16.14 7.87
C ILE A 383 -1.19 -17.63 7.98
N GLU A 384 -1.80 -18.33 8.96
CA GLU A 384 -1.86 -19.79 9.08
C GLU A 384 -2.54 -20.46 7.90
#